data_AF-A0A4P8JY74-F1
#
_entry.id   AF-A0A4P8JY74-F1
#
_cell.length_a   1.000
_cell.length_b   1.000
_cell.length_c   1.000
_cell.angle_alpha   90.00
_cell.angle_beta   90.00
_cell.angle_gamma   90.00
#
_symmetry.space_group_name_H-M   'P 1'
#
loop_
_entity.id
_entity.type
_entity.pdbx_description
1 polymer ?
#
loop_
_entity_poly.entity_id
_entity_poly.type
_entity_poly.pdbx_seq_one_letter_code
_entity_poly.pdbx_strand_id
1 'polypeptide(L)'
;MGLFETLFSSSTGDTVPQAQQPSQHEIFPEDKYNVAYAVAARREEIRALEHLLEADQTSPTALEAEPFLQDIIEEMERDREYSLRLRTSGEELVDDLRELIEHWDNQVNEQIGTIWWPIGADTRFRLYLHYLELRADAEDDQFSFPESAGQVHTLVQRGLSAIDDDDDSKLAVVHKRDIPWEEPVEDS
;
A
#
# COMPACT_ATOMS: atom_id res chain seq x y z
N MET A 1 4.55 41.54 2.64
CA MET A 1 3.38 41.87 3.48
C MET A 1 2.34 40.81 3.20
N GLY A 2 2.17 39.87 4.13
CA GLY A 2 1.58 38.55 3.89
C GLY A 2 0.05 38.52 3.87
N LEU A 3 -0.48 37.54 3.12
CA LEU A 3 -1.89 37.16 3.05
C LEU A 3 -2.30 36.18 4.18
N PHE A 4 -1.44 35.93 5.16
CA PHE A 4 -1.57 34.86 6.17
C PHE A 4 -1.95 35.33 7.59
N GLU A 5 -2.31 36.59 7.83
CA GLU A 5 -2.49 37.10 9.21
C GLU A 5 -3.94 37.23 9.72
N THR A 6 -4.97 36.80 8.99
CA THR A 6 -6.38 37.04 9.42
C THR A 6 -7.15 35.83 9.94
N LEU A 7 -6.52 34.66 10.14
CA LEU A 7 -7.24 33.46 10.60
C LEU A 7 -7.17 33.20 12.12
N PHE A 8 -6.49 34.03 12.90
CA PHE A 8 -6.41 33.87 14.35
C PHE A 8 -6.91 35.13 15.07
N SER A 9 -8.21 35.21 15.27
CA SER A 9 -8.81 36.06 16.30
C SER A 9 -10.02 35.36 16.91
N SER A 10 -9.88 35.11 18.20
CA SER A 10 -10.60 34.19 19.06
C SER A 10 -12.12 34.43 19.15
N SER A 11 -12.88 33.34 19.34
CA SER A 11 -14.12 33.38 20.10
C SER A 11 -14.24 32.16 21.00
N THR A 12 -14.89 32.40 22.13
CA THR A 12 -14.61 31.86 23.45
C THR A 12 -15.51 30.67 23.77
N GLY A 13 -14.93 29.65 24.41
CA GLY A 13 -15.63 28.81 25.39
C GLY A 13 -16.60 27.77 24.83
N ASP A 14 -16.07 26.60 24.50
CA ASP A 14 -16.75 25.36 24.83
C ASP A 14 -15.74 24.44 25.52
N THR A 15 -16.12 23.93 26.68
CA THR A 15 -15.32 23.00 27.47
C THR A 15 -15.06 21.75 26.64
N VAL A 16 -13.86 21.61 26.10
CA VAL A 16 -13.35 20.33 25.61
C VAL A 16 -13.44 19.37 26.80
N PRO A 17 -14.14 18.23 26.70
CA PRO A 17 -14.08 17.21 27.73
C PRO A 17 -12.60 16.90 27.95
N GLN A 18 -12.11 17.20 29.14
CA GLN A 18 -10.73 16.90 29.50
C GLN A 18 -10.51 15.42 29.24
N ALA A 19 -9.68 15.11 28.24
CA ALA A 19 -9.34 13.73 27.91
C ALA A 19 -8.95 13.05 29.22
N GLN A 20 -9.72 12.03 29.60
CA GLN A 20 -9.44 11.26 30.80
C GLN A 20 -8.01 10.76 30.65
N GLN A 21 -7.14 11.07 31.63
CA GLN A 21 -5.81 10.49 31.66
C GLN A 21 -5.97 8.96 31.53
N PRO A 22 -5.34 8.31 30.54
CA PRO A 22 -5.56 6.89 30.30
C PRO A 22 -5.12 6.13 31.55
N SER A 23 -6.09 5.54 32.25
CA SER A 23 -5.86 4.90 33.54
C SER A 23 -5.18 3.53 33.42
N GLN A 24 -4.85 3.08 32.21
CA GLN A 24 -4.04 1.91 31.87
C GLN A 24 -3.67 2.02 30.38
N HIS A 25 -2.44 1.61 30.01
CA HIS A 25 -2.12 1.41 28.60
C HIS A 25 -2.93 0.20 28.12
N GLU A 26 -3.73 0.37 27.07
CA GLU A 26 -4.43 -0.74 26.43
C GLU A 26 -3.37 -1.61 25.73
N ILE A 27 -3.27 -2.88 26.14
CA ILE A 27 -2.34 -3.84 25.55
C ILE A 27 -3.12 -4.67 24.56
N PHE A 28 -2.79 -4.54 23.28
CA PHE A 28 -3.36 -5.35 22.22
C PHE A 28 -2.57 -6.65 22.06
N PRO A 29 -3.21 -7.82 22.09
CA PRO A 29 -2.52 -9.10 21.90
C PRO A 29 -1.90 -9.20 20.48
N GLU A 30 -0.59 -9.41 20.41
CA GLU A 30 0.19 -9.50 19.15
C GLU A 30 -0.23 -10.69 18.26
N ASP A 31 -0.91 -11.68 18.83
CA ASP A 31 -1.50 -12.83 18.12
C ASP A 31 -2.75 -12.45 17.31
N LYS A 32 -3.43 -11.35 17.67
CA LYS A 32 -4.71 -10.93 17.07
C LYS A 32 -4.64 -9.57 16.38
N TYR A 33 -3.71 -8.71 16.79
CA TYR A 33 -3.58 -7.36 16.28
C TYR A 33 -2.18 -7.14 15.72
N ASN A 34 -2.12 -6.31 14.69
CA ASN A 34 -0.87 -5.76 14.17
C ASN A 34 -1.11 -4.29 13.78
N VAL A 35 -0.11 -3.64 13.22
CA VAL A 35 -0.20 -2.27 12.75
C VAL A 35 -0.30 -2.20 11.23
N ALA A 36 -1.10 -1.26 10.73
CA ALA A 36 -1.23 -0.96 9.31
C ALA A 36 -1.55 0.53 9.12
N TYR A 37 -1.31 1.05 7.92
CA TYR A 37 -1.63 2.44 7.60
C TYR A 37 -3.06 2.56 7.06
N ALA A 38 -3.81 3.50 7.59
CA ALA A 38 -5.13 3.84 7.05
C ALA A 38 -4.97 4.66 5.76
N VAL A 39 -5.35 4.10 4.62
CA VAL A 39 -5.25 4.79 3.32
C VAL A 39 -6.63 4.94 2.72
N ALA A 40 -7.00 6.16 2.33
CA ALA A 40 -8.23 6.36 1.57
C ALA A 40 -8.06 5.75 0.18
N ALA A 41 -9.05 5.01 -0.30
CA ALA A 41 -9.06 4.40 -1.63
C ALA A 41 -10.44 4.55 -2.27
N ARG A 42 -10.47 4.68 -3.58
CA ARG A 42 -11.69 4.67 -4.40
C ARG A 42 -11.81 3.32 -5.05
N ARG A 43 -13.05 2.85 -5.22
CA ARG A 43 -13.31 1.58 -5.89
C ARG A 43 -12.76 1.53 -7.32
N GLU A 44 -12.73 2.66 -8.02
CA GLU A 44 -12.12 2.76 -9.36
C GLU A 44 -10.61 2.50 -9.36
N GLU A 45 -9.91 2.84 -8.28
CA GLU A 45 -8.46 2.65 -8.16
C GLU A 45 -8.13 1.18 -7.84
N ILE A 46 -8.96 0.51 -7.05
CA ILE A 46 -8.85 -0.94 -6.80
C ILE A 46 -9.07 -1.72 -8.09
N ARG A 47 -10.11 -1.38 -8.87
CA ARG A 47 -10.34 -1.99 -10.19
C ARG A 47 -9.23 -1.69 -11.20
N ALA A 48 -8.62 -0.51 -11.12
CA ALA A 48 -7.48 -0.19 -11.96
C ALA A 48 -6.26 -1.07 -11.65
N LEU A 49 -6.06 -1.43 -10.38
CA LEU A 49 -5.04 -2.39 -9.96
C LEU A 49 -5.34 -3.80 -10.48
N GLU A 50 -6.60 -4.24 -10.42
CA GLU A 50 -7.03 -5.52 -11.02
C GLU A 50 -6.72 -5.56 -12.52
N HIS A 51 -7.14 -4.52 -13.26
CA HIS A 51 -6.87 -4.42 -14.69
C HIS A 51 -5.36 -4.39 -15.02
N LEU A 52 -4.54 -3.81 -14.14
CA LEU A 52 -3.08 -3.80 -14.32
C LEU A 52 -2.50 -5.21 -14.19
N LEU A 53 -2.90 -5.97 -13.15
CA LEU A 53 -2.49 -7.36 -12.98
C LEU A 53 -2.97 -8.25 -14.13
N GLU A 54 -4.19 -8.04 -14.61
CA GLU A 54 -4.72 -8.76 -15.77
C GLU A 54 -3.93 -8.46 -17.05
N ALA A 55 -3.58 -7.19 -17.29
CA ALA A 55 -2.78 -6.79 -18.44
C ALA A 55 -1.39 -7.43 -18.41
N ASP A 56 -0.76 -7.47 -17.24
CA ASP A 56 0.53 -8.13 -17.01
C ASP A 56 0.47 -9.64 -17.31
N GLN A 57 -0.52 -10.34 -16.74
CA GLN A 57 -0.67 -11.80 -16.87
C GLN A 57 -1.11 -12.26 -18.26
N THR A 58 -1.83 -11.43 -19.01
CA THR A 58 -2.32 -11.78 -20.35
C THR A 58 -1.35 -11.38 -21.46
N SER A 59 -0.35 -10.55 -21.17
CA SER A 59 0.67 -10.13 -22.12
C SER A 59 1.86 -11.09 -22.08
N PRO A 60 2.23 -11.73 -23.20
CA PRO A 60 3.45 -12.53 -23.27
C PRO A 60 4.67 -11.72 -22.84
N THR A 61 5.46 -12.26 -21.92
CA THR A 61 6.72 -11.65 -21.48
C THR A 61 7.85 -12.09 -22.41
N ALA A 62 8.68 -11.14 -22.85
CA ALA A 62 9.95 -11.43 -23.51
C ALA A 62 11.08 -11.70 -22.48
N LEU A 63 10.83 -11.34 -21.23
CA LEU A 63 11.76 -11.46 -20.11
C LEU A 63 11.51 -12.76 -19.33
N GLU A 64 12.59 -13.45 -18.94
CA GLU A 64 12.50 -14.52 -17.94
C GLU A 64 12.25 -13.89 -16.56
N ALA A 65 11.03 -14.03 -16.03
CA ALA A 65 10.59 -13.31 -14.83
C ALA A 65 11.51 -13.51 -13.60
N GLU A 66 11.99 -14.73 -13.36
CA GLU A 66 12.79 -15.07 -12.18
C GLU A 66 14.18 -14.40 -12.15
N PRO A 67 15.08 -14.61 -13.14
CA PRO A 67 16.35 -13.89 -13.19
C PRO A 67 16.18 -12.37 -13.22
N PHE A 68 15.14 -11.91 -13.92
CA PHE A 68 14.91 -10.49 -14.12
C PHE A 68 14.50 -9.77 -12.82
N LEU A 69 13.64 -10.40 -12.00
CA LEU A 69 13.28 -9.84 -10.70
C LEU A 69 14.45 -9.83 -9.72
N GLN A 70 15.35 -10.82 -9.79
CA GLN A 70 16.57 -10.80 -8.98
C GLN A 70 17.47 -9.61 -9.35
N ASP A 71 17.63 -9.34 -10.64
CA ASP A 71 18.42 -8.18 -11.11
C ASP A 71 17.82 -6.86 -10.63
N ILE A 72 16.49 -6.72 -10.68
CA ILE A 72 15.79 -5.54 -10.14
C ILE A 72 15.99 -5.42 -8.63
N ILE A 73 15.82 -6.50 -7.88
CA ILE A 73 16.02 -6.51 -6.43
C ILE A 73 17.45 -6.06 -6.11
N GLU A 74 18.45 -6.60 -6.80
CA GLU A 74 19.85 -6.20 -6.63
C GLU A 74 20.09 -4.72 -6.98
N GLU A 75 19.45 -4.19 -8.02
CA GLU A 75 19.53 -2.78 -8.40
C GLU A 75 18.92 -1.88 -7.30
N MET A 76 17.71 -2.18 -6.85
CA MET A 76 17.03 -1.44 -5.79
C MET A 76 17.80 -1.50 -4.45
N GLU A 77 18.45 -2.62 -4.13
CA GLU A 77 19.31 -2.74 -2.95
C GLU A 77 20.59 -1.88 -3.06
N ARG A 78 21.18 -1.77 -4.26
CA ARG A 78 22.39 -0.96 -4.50
C ARG A 78 22.15 0.53 -4.35
N ASP A 79 20.95 1.00 -4.69
CA ASP A 79 20.54 2.40 -4.53
C ASP A 79 20.26 2.80 -3.07
N ARG A 80 20.50 1.88 -2.12
CA ARG A 80 20.57 2.09 -0.65
C ARG A 80 19.29 2.53 0.03
N GLU A 81 18.14 2.46 -0.62
CA GLU A 81 16.89 2.87 0.02
C GLU A 81 16.26 1.72 0.83
N TYR A 82 16.56 0.45 0.50
CA TYR A 82 15.93 -0.71 1.15
C TYR A 82 16.84 -1.92 1.28
N SER A 83 16.77 -2.61 2.42
CA SER A 83 17.20 -3.99 2.53
C SER A 83 16.03 -4.88 2.13
N LEU A 84 15.92 -5.17 0.84
CA LEU A 84 14.87 -6.01 0.25
C LEU A 84 15.16 -7.47 0.58
N ARG A 85 14.76 -7.94 1.77
CA ARG A 85 14.72 -9.38 2.08
C ARG A 85 13.54 -10.08 1.38
N LEU A 86 13.18 -9.63 0.20
CA LEU A 86 12.12 -10.23 -0.60
C LEU A 86 12.74 -11.35 -1.42
N ARG A 87 12.64 -12.59 -0.93
CA ARG A 87 12.95 -13.79 -1.70
C ARG A 87 11.68 -14.31 -2.36
N THR A 88 10.99 -13.43 -3.06
CA THR A 88 9.71 -13.77 -3.68
C THR A 88 9.96 -14.02 -5.16
N SER A 89 9.40 -15.10 -5.68
CA SER A 89 9.35 -15.35 -7.12
C SER A 89 8.43 -14.33 -7.82
N GLY A 90 8.52 -14.18 -9.14
CA GLY A 90 7.60 -13.31 -9.87
C GLY A 90 6.14 -13.73 -9.76
N GLU A 91 5.90 -15.05 -9.73
CA GLU A 91 4.56 -15.59 -9.48
C GLU A 91 4.09 -15.26 -8.06
N GLU A 92 4.96 -15.39 -7.06
CA GLU A 92 4.63 -15.07 -5.67
C GLU A 92 4.35 -13.57 -5.46
N LEU A 93 5.09 -12.68 -6.13
CA LEU A 93 4.81 -11.23 -6.09
C LEU A 93 3.42 -10.91 -6.65
N VAL A 94 3.07 -11.51 -7.78
CA VAL A 94 1.78 -11.31 -8.44
C VAL A 94 0.64 -11.90 -7.61
N ASP A 95 0.86 -13.07 -7.00
CA ASP A 95 -0.09 -13.71 -6.10
C ASP A 95 -0.31 -12.88 -4.82
N ASP A 96 0.76 -12.39 -4.20
CA ASP A 96 0.72 -11.50 -3.03
C ASP A 96 -0.12 -10.24 -3.31
N LEU A 97 0.11 -9.61 -4.47
CA LEU A 97 -0.63 -8.42 -4.89
C LEU A 97 -2.09 -8.72 -5.19
N ARG A 98 -2.39 -9.89 -5.79
CA ARG A 98 -3.77 -10.32 -6.06
C ARG A 98 -4.54 -10.51 -4.75
N GLU A 99 -3.95 -11.19 -3.77
CA GLU A 99 -4.55 -11.37 -2.44
C GLU A 99 -4.84 -10.02 -1.78
N LEU A 100 -3.87 -9.10 -1.82
CA LEU A 100 -4.03 -7.77 -1.24
C LEU A 100 -5.15 -6.96 -1.91
N ILE A 101 -5.30 -7.04 -3.23
CA ILE A 101 -6.38 -6.36 -3.96
C ILE A 101 -7.73 -6.96 -3.62
N GLU A 102 -7.84 -8.29 -3.52
CA GLU A 102 -9.08 -8.96 -3.08
C GLU A 102 -9.49 -8.49 -1.68
N HIS A 103 -8.53 -8.37 -0.75
CA HIS A 103 -8.79 -7.84 0.58
C HIS A 103 -9.31 -6.40 0.54
N TRP A 104 -8.70 -5.55 -0.29
CA TRP A 104 -9.11 -4.16 -0.43
C TRP A 104 -10.47 -3.98 -1.11
N ASP A 105 -10.83 -4.80 -2.09
CA ASP A 105 -12.17 -4.74 -2.72
C ASP A 105 -13.26 -5.06 -1.69
N ASN A 106 -13.00 -6.01 -0.78
CA ASN A 106 -13.89 -6.34 0.34
C ASN A 106 -14.01 -5.21 1.39
N GLN A 107 -13.01 -4.34 1.50
CA GLN A 107 -13.00 -3.21 2.43
C GLN A 107 -13.73 -1.98 1.87
N VAL A 108 -13.61 -1.72 0.57
CA VAL A 108 -14.18 -0.54 -0.09
C VAL A 108 -15.61 -0.83 -0.53
N ASN A 109 -16.57 -0.77 0.39
CA ASN A 109 -17.98 -1.06 0.10
C ASN A 109 -18.72 0.04 -0.68
N GLU A 110 -18.23 1.28 -0.65
CA GLU A 110 -18.83 2.45 -1.31
C GLU A 110 -17.96 2.97 -2.47
N GLN A 111 -18.17 4.20 -2.93
CA GLN A 111 -17.32 4.81 -3.96
C GLN A 111 -15.91 5.13 -3.43
N ILE A 112 -15.84 5.51 -2.15
CA ILE A 112 -14.61 5.83 -1.42
C ILE A 112 -14.67 5.10 -0.08
N GLY A 113 -13.57 4.47 0.32
CA GLY A 113 -13.44 3.76 1.59
C GLY A 113 -12.03 3.89 2.15
N THR A 114 -11.79 3.26 3.30
CA THR A 114 -10.47 3.12 3.90
C THR A 114 -10.00 1.69 3.66
N ILE A 115 -8.79 1.55 3.15
CA ILE A 115 -8.08 0.29 3.08
C ILE A 115 -6.99 0.24 4.15
N TRP A 116 -6.68 -0.96 4.61
CA TRP A 116 -5.53 -1.20 5.47
C TRP A 116 -4.32 -1.52 4.60
N TRP A 117 -3.40 -0.56 4.52
CA TRP A 117 -2.15 -0.71 3.80
C TRP A 117 -1.12 -1.39 4.71
N PRO A 118 -0.73 -2.65 4.42
CA PRO A 118 0.12 -3.42 5.31
C PRO A 118 1.58 -2.94 5.27
N ILE A 119 2.32 -3.20 6.35
CA ILE A 119 3.75 -2.94 6.39
C ILE A 119 4.45 -3.75 5.29
N GLY A 120 5.33 -3.10 4.52
CA GLY A 120 6.08 -3.73 3.42
C GLY A 120 5.34 -3.78 2.08
N ALA A 121 4.09 -3.32 1.98
CA ALA A 121 3.42 -3.19 0.68
C ALA A 121 4.10 -2.16 -0.23
N ASP A 122 4.71 -1.11 0.32
CA ASP A 122 5.51 -0.11 -0.42
C ASP A 122 6.58 -0.77 -1.29
N THR A 123 7.32 -1.70 -0.68
CA THR A 123 8.41 -2.41 -1.31
C THR A 123 7.90 -3.29 -2.45
N ARG A 124 6.82 -4.04 -2.22
CA ARG A 124 6.20 -4.91 -3.24
C ARG A 124 5.65 -4.10 -4.41
N PHE A 125 4.96 -2.98 -4.14
CA PHE A 125 4.45 -2.10 -5.19
C PHE A 125 5.56 -1.43 -5.99
N ARG A 126 6.65 -0.96 -5.34
CA ARG A 126 7.79 -0.39 -6.05
C ARG A 126 8.45 -1.43 -6.97
N LEU A 127 8.70 -2.64 -6.46
CA LEU A 127 9.27 -3.73 -7.25
C LEU A 127 8.38 -4.07 -8.45
N TYR A 128 7.08 -4.26 -8.21
CA TYR A 128 6.14 -4.65 -9.26
C TYR A 128 5.97 -3.58 -10.33
N LEU A 129 5.80 -2.31 -9.93
CA LEU A 129 5.65 -1.22 -10.90
C LEU A 129 6.93 -1.03 -11.72
N HIS A 130 8.10 -1.16 -11.10
CA HIS A 130 9.36 -1.07 -11.82
C HIS A 130 9.55 -2.22 -12.81
N TYR A 131 9.17 -3.45 -12.43
CA TYR A 131 9.11 -4.58 -13.36
C TYR A 131 8.23 -4.28 -14.59
N LEU A 132 7.04 -3.71 -14.39
CA LEU A 132 6.14 -3.36 -15.48
C LEU A 132 6.67 -2.22 -16.37
N GLU A 133 7.36 -1.24 -15.79
CA GLU A 133 8.04 -0.17 -16.54
C GLU A 133 9.08 -0.76 -17.49
N LEU A 134 9.92 -1.67 -17.00
CA LEU A 134 10.93 -2.32 -17.82
C LEU A 134 10.33 -3.19 -18.93
N ARG A 135 9.20 -3.88 -18.65
CA ARG A 135 8.44 -4.58 -19.70
C ARG A 135 7.92 -3.62 -20.76
N ALA A 136 7.32 -2.51 -20.35
CA ALA A 136 6.77 -1.53 -21.27
C ALA A 136 7.85 -0.85 -22.15
N ASP A 137 9.07 -0.75 -21.65
CA ASP A 137 10.22 -0.17 -22.37
C ASP A 137 10.96 -1.19 -23.26
N ALA A 138 10.75 -2.49 -23.07
CA ALA A 138 11.40 -3.54 -23.85
C ALA A 138 10.77 -3.67 -25.24
N GLU A 139 11.56 -3.44 -26.30
CA GLU A 139 11.09 -3.42 -27.70
C GLU A 139 10.39 -4.72 -28.16
N ASP A 140 10.75 -5.85 -27.55
CA ASP A 140 10.24 -7.18 -27.92
C ASP A 140 9.12 -7.69 -26.96
N ASP A 141 8.73 -6.92 -25.94
CA ASP A 141 7.64 -7.27 -25.02
C ASP A 141 6.30 -6.73 -25.53
N GLN A 142 5.20 -7.43 -25.21
CA GLN A 142 3.85 -7.05 -25.64
C GLN A 142 3.07 -6.29 -24.56
N PHE A 143 3.63 -6.14 -23.37
CA PHE A 143 2.99 -5.41 -22.29
C PHE A 143 2.87 -3.92 -22.61
N SER A 144 1.72 -3.36 -22.25
CA SER A 144 1.51 -1.92 -22.24
C SER A 144 0.61 -1.56 -21.06
N PHE A 145 0.87 -0.40 -20.47
CA PHE A 145 0.05 0.08 -19.36
C PHE A 145 -1.40 0.31 -19.81
N PRO A 146 -2.40 -0.19 -19.06
CA PRO A 146 -3.80 0.11 -19.35
C PRO A 146 -4.08 1.60 -19.13
N GLU A 147 -5.12 2.13 -19.79
CA GLU A 147 -5.53 3.55 -19.65
C GLU A 147 -5.80 3.95 -18.18
N SER A 148 -6.18 2.98 -17.34
CA SER A 148 -6.44 3.16 -15.91
C SER A 148 -5.17 3.25 -15.05
N ALA A 149 -3.95 3.10 -15.59
CA ALA A 149 -2.70 3.12 -14.83
C ALA A 149 -2.50 4.40 -13.99
N GLY A 150 -3.05 5.53 -14.42
CA GLY A 150 -3.02 6.77 -13.63
C GLY A 150 -3.77 6.67 -12.29
N GLN A 151 -4.82 5.84 -12.21
CA GLN A 151 -5.55 5.58 -10.96
C GLN A 151 -4.73 4.71 -10.01
N VAL A 152 -4.02 3.70 -10.55
CA VAL A 152 -3.07 2.88 -9.78
C VAL A 152 -1.99 3.76 -9.16
N HIS A 153 -1.35 4.59 -9.97
CA HIS A 153 -0.32 5.52 -9.50
C HIS A 153 -0.85 6.42 -8.37
N THR A 154 -2.08 6.94 -8.49
CA THR A 154 -2.70 7.79 -7.46
C THR A 154 -2.94 7.07 -6.13
N LEU A 155 -3.30 5.79 -6.17
CA LEU A 155 -3.46 4.97 -4.96
C LEU A 155 -2.11 4.63 -4.33
N VAL A 156 -1.17 4.12 -5.11
CA VAL A 156 0.16 3.74 -4.61
C VAL A 156 0.88 4.95 -4.00
N GLN A 157 0.83 6.12 -4.65
CA GLN A 157 1.41 7.34 -4.09
C GLN A 157 0.80 7.74 -2.75
N ARG A 158 -0.50 7.53 -2.54
CA ARG A 158 -1.13 7.77 -1.22
C ARG A 158 -0.66 6.77 -0.17
N GLY A 159 -0.48 5.51 -0.54
CA GLY A 159 0.10 4.48 0.34
C GLY A 159 1.52 4.84 0.75
N LEU A 160 2.39 5.16 -0.21
CA LEU A 160 3.77 5.58 0.06
C LEU A 160 3.84 6.84 0.94
N SER A 161 3.01 7.85 0.64
CA SER A 161 2.93 9.08 1.44
C SER A 161 2.35 8.86 2.84
N ALA A 162 1.67 7.73 3.10
CA ALA A 162 1.22 7.40 4.43
C ALA A 162 2.36 6.88 5.32
N ILE A 163 3.41 6.34 4.72
CA ILE A 163 4.58 5.74 5.38
C ILE A 163 5.69 6.76 5.57
N ASP A 164 5.92 7.63 4.59
CA ASP A 164 6.98 8.65 4.63
C ASP A 164 6.68 9.83 5.58
N ASP A 165 5.49 9.86 6.19
CA ASP A 165 5.17 10.84 7.22
C ASP A 165 5.96 10.45 8.48
N ASP A 166 6.98 11.23 8.87
CA ASP A 166 7.81 11.07 10.09
C ASP A 166 6.98 11.04 11.40
N ASP A 167 5.65 11.18 11.28
CA ASP A 167 4.66 11.05 12.33
C ASP A 167 3.82 9.78 12.06
N ASP A 168 4.02 8.74 12.89
CA ASP A 168 3.21 7.50 12.96
C ASP A 168 1.69 7.77 13.16
N SER A 169 1.24 9.02 13.15
CA SER A 169 -0.14 9.51 13.13
C SER A 169 -1.12 8.76 12.22
N LYS A 170 -0.65 8.12 11.13
CA LYS A 170 -1.49 7.33 10.21
C LYS A 170 -1.49 5.82 10.50
N LEU A 171 -0.63 5.39 11.41
CA LEU A 171 -0.52 4.01 11.85
C LEU A 171 -1.68 3.70 12.81
N ALA A 172 -2.40 2.61 12.54
CA ALA A 172 -3.48 2.14 13.38
C ALA A 172 -3.18 0.72 13.88
N VAL A 173 -3.62 0.42 15.10
CA VAL A 173 -3.71 -0.98 15.57
C VAL A 173 -4.97 -1.59 14.99
N VAL A 174 -4.80 -2.65 14.21
CA VAL A 174 -5.85 -3.28 13.40
C VAL A 174 -5.86 -4.79 13.70
N HIS A 175 -7.04 -5.40 13.69
CA HIS A 175 -7.14 -6.84 13.84
C HIS A 175 -6.52 -7.52 12.60
N LYS A 176 -5.66 -8.52 12.79
CA LYS A 176 -4.89 -9.17 11.70
C LYS A 176 -5.74 -9.62 10.53
N ARG A 177 -6.93 -10.17 10.78
CA ARG A 177 -7.93 -10.52 9.75
C ARG A 177 -8.25 -9.41 8.73
N ASP A 178 -8.11 -8.15 9.12
CA ASP A 178 -8.43 -6.98 8.31
C ASP A 178 -7.17 -6.43 7.60
N ILE A 179 -5.98 -6.95 7.89
CA ILE A 179 -4.72 -6.56 7.28
C ILE A 179 -4.33 -7.63 6.24
N PRO A 180 -4.04 -7.28 4.99
CA PRO A 180 -3.54 -8.25 4.01
C PRO A 180 -2.25 -8.94 4.50
N TRP A 181 -2.08 -10.22 4.15
CA TRP A 181 -0.92 -11.06 4.50
C TRP A 181 -0.75 -11.39 6.00
N GLU A 182 -1.71 -11.01 6.85
CA GLU A 182 -1.68 -11.30 8.28
C GLU A 182 -2.76 -12.32 8.66
N GLU A 183 -2.33 -13.44 9.27
CA GLU A 183 -3.25 -14.43 9.82
C GLU A 183 -3.31 -14.34 11.36
N PRO A 184 -4.49 -14.15 11.97
CA PRO A 184 -4.62 -14.23 13.41
C PRO A 184 -4.45 -15.69 13.88
N VAL A 185 -3.87 -15.88 15.06
CA VAL A 185 -3.90 -17.22 15.70
C VAL A 185 -5.31 -17.45 16.24
N GLU A 186 -6.03 -18.43 15.69
CA GLU A 186 -7.35 -18.81 16.22
C GLU A 186 -7.21 -19.54 17.56
N ASP A 187 -8.01 -19.12 18.55
CA ASP A 187 -8.10 -19.82 19.83
C ASP A 187 -8.67 -21.23 19.58
N SER A 188 -7.86 -22.28 19.81
CA SER A 188 -8.25 -23.69 19.69
C SER A 188 -9.24 -24.15 20.77
#